data_AF-R7ART3-F1
#
_entry.id   AF-R7ART3-F1
#
_cell.length_a   1.000
_cell.length_b   1.000
_cell.length_c   1.000
_cell.angle_alpha   90.00
_cell.angle_beta   90.00
_cell.angle_gamma   90.00
#
_symmetry.space_group_name_H-M   'P 1'
#
loop_
_entity.id
_entity.type
_entity.pdbx_description
1 polymer ?
#
loop_
_entity_poly.entity_id
_entity_poly.type
_entity_poly.pdbx_seq_one_letter_code
_entity_poly.pdbx_strand_id
1 'polypeptide(L)'
;MTNQSTTGDIRGVSHKVVTAVIAFVLAIIIFASTAFAQMVSNYTVEIKVDNNTYTITTNETEPIEILSQANVTLKDTDKLDISSFNAGKGGVIKVDRLNNINVEFNGVTNTYSVYGDTVKEALDEIGFNTEKVTLSCSLNDIVTDGMEIKYISSKTTTLKVDGEIYKVPVVDGTVSTLLDVANVTLDGDDYTTPSVNKQITKKTKVTVNRVTYKEVTKKESVKYGTIEKENDDVYEGIETVVKKGKKGKANVTYQVKYVNGKKKTKKVIDKDVITKAKSEVVKVGTKETDGAKVKTNGVKNKKGYKVGQVISGRYTHYCACGTCGTGTGRTASGKRVSNGMKNPYYIACNWLPMGSIVNIDGTNYTVVDRGGSGLSSVGRVDIFTPEGHRACYKYGTGKCTLTIMRLGW
;
A
#
# COMPACT_ATOMS: atom_id res chain seq x y z
N MET A 1 79.25 -36.70 -8.23
CA MET A 1 79.10 -36.59 -6.76
C MET A 1 77.68 -36.06 -6.53
N THR A 2 76.74 -36.71 -5.87
CA THR A 2 76.70 -37.97 -5.12
C THR A 2 75.21 -38.25 -4.92
N ASN A 3 74.76 -39.48 -5.20
CA ASN A 3 73.49 -39.98 -4.70
C ASN A 3 73.47 -39.87 -3.17
N GLN A 4 72.44 -39.28 -2.61
CA GLN A 4 72.02 -39.56 -1.23
C GLN A 4 70.52 -39.88 -1.25
N SER A 5 70.23 -41.16 -1.45
CA SER A 5 68.95 -41.76 -1.09
C SER A 5 68.96 -42.01 0.41
N THR A 6 68.09 -41.32 1.13
CA THR A 6 67.81 -41.56 2.54
C THR A 6 67.12 -42.92 2.66
N THR A 7 67.83 -43.93 3.15
CA THR A 7 67.29 -45.23 3.54
C THR A 7 66.49 -45.06 4.83
N GLY A 8 65.16 -44.99 4.70
CA GLY A 8 64.25 -45.26 5.81
C GLY A 8 64.21 -46.76 6.08
N ASP A 9 64.85 -47.17 7.17
CA ASP A 9 64.76 -48.49 7.77
C ASP A 9 63.31 -48.74 8.24
N ILE A 10 62.59 -49.65 7.59
CA ILE A 10 61.31 -50.18 8.10
C ILE A 10 61.57 -51.60 8.63
N ARG A 11 62.28 -51.67 9.75
CA ARG A 11 62.19 -52.82 10.66
C ARG A 11 60.88 -52.73 11.42
N GLY A 12 59.95 -53.65 11.12
CA GLY A 12 58.76 -53.84 11.94
C GLY A 12 57.48 -54.24 11.21
N VAL A 13 57.54 -54.87 10.04
CA VAL A 13 56.35 -55.54 9.50
C VAL A 13 56.31 -56.95 10.06
N SER A 14 55.33 -57.22 10.93
CA SER A 14 55.15 -58.54 11.52
C SER A 14 55.05 -59.61 10.43
N HIS A 15 55.61 -60.80 10.68
CA HIS A 15 55.53 -61.95 9.78
C HIS A 15 54.09 -62.28 9.31
N LYS A 16 53.05 -61.79 10.01
CA LYS A 16 51.65 -61.97 9.61
C LYS A 16 51.22 -61.11 8.40
N VAL A 17 51.88 -59.98 8.15
CA VAL A 17 51.50 -59.05 7.07
C VAL A 17 52.19 -59.41 5.74
N VAL A 18 53.40 -59.97 5.77
CA VAL A 18 54.06 -60.50 4.55
C VAL A 18 53.41 -61.81 4.08
N THR A 19 52.88 -62.62 4.99
CA THR A 19 52.17 -63.87 4.65
C THR A 19 50.79 -63.60 4.03
N ALA A 20 50.12 -62.50 4.42
CA ALA A 20 48.80 -62.14 3.87
C ALA A 20 48.86 -61.62 2.41
N VAL A 21 49.91 -60.87 2.05
CA VAL A 21 50.07 -60.35 0.69
C VAL A 21 50.51 -61.44 -0.29
N ILE A 22 51.31 -62.41 0.15
CA ILE A 22 51.68 -63.58 -0.66
C ILE A 22 50.49 -64.54 -0.82
N ALA A 23 49.62 -64.69 0.19
CA ALA A 23 48.38 -65.46 0.08
C ALA A 23 47.33 -64.79 -0.85
N PHE A 24 47.25 -63.45 -0.88
CA PHE A 24 46.29 -62.73 -1.74
C PHE A 24 46.72 -62.71 -3.21
N VAL A 25 48.03 -62.70 -3.49
CA VAL A 25 48.55 -62.81 -4.88
C VAL A 25 48.60 -64.28 -5.36
N LEU A 26 48.71 -65.27 -4.46
CA LEU A 26 48.58 -66.70 -4.82
C LEU A 26 47.13 -67.18 -4.95
N ALA A 27 46.15 -66.50 -4.33
CA ALA A 27 44.72 -66.75 -4.55
C ALA A 27 44.23 -66.33 -5.95
N ILE A 28 45.05 -65.57 -6.69
CA ILE A 28 44.77 -65.17 -8.08
C ILE A 28 45.36 -66.19 -9.10
N ILE A 29 46.16 -67.19 -8.67
CA ILE A 29 46.84 -68.13 -9.61
C ILE A 29 46.62 -69.63 -9.32
N ILE A 30 46.00 -70.05 -8.20
CA ILE A 30 45.75 -71.49 -7.95
C ILE A 30 44.26 -71.82 -7.96
N PHE A 31 43.70 -71.99 -9.16
CA PHE A 31 42.67 -73.01 -9.43
C PHE A 31 42.75 -73.47 -10.89
N ALA A 32 43.96 -73.79 -11.35
CA ALA A 32 44.22 -74.37 -12.66
C ALA A 32 44.99 -75.69 -12.54
N SER A 33 44.55 -76.65 -11.72
CA SER A 33 45.09 -78.03 -11.82
C SER A 33 44.32 -79.15 -11.09
N THR A 34 43.01 -79.05 -10.83
CA THR A 34 42.20 -80.24 -10.49
C THR A 34 40.74 -80.09 -10.93
N ALA A 35 40.46 -80.13 -12.25
CA ALA A 35 39.08 -80.34 -12.76
C ALA A 35 39.04 -80.81 -14.22
N PHE A 36 40.01 -81.61 -14.70
CA PHE A 36 39.89 -82.25 -16.01
C PHE A 36 39.10 -83.57 -15.89
N ALA A 37 37.80 -83.44 -15.61
CA ALA A 37 36.81 -84.54 -15.77
C ALA A 37 35.32 -84.10 -15.72
N GLN A 38 34.98 -82.83 -15.45
CA GLN A 38 33.57 -82.38 -15.37
C GLN A 38 33.29 -81.09 -16.16
N MET A 39 34.01 -80.87 -17.26
CA MET A 39 33.86 -79.67 -18.09
C MET A 39 32.74 -79.81 -19.14
N VAL A 40 31.53 -80.18 -18.70
CA VAL A 40 30.34 -80.23 -19.58
C VAL A 40 29.17 -79.57 -18.85
N SER A 41 29.25 -78.25 -18.66
CA SER A 41 28.10 -77.29 -18.61
C SER A 41 28.36 -76.00 -17.81
N ASN A 42 29.55 -75.74 -17.24
CA ASN A 42 29.80 -74.48 -16.53
C ASN A 42 29.75 -73.26 -17.46
N TYR A 43 29.18 -72.16 -16.96
CA TYR A 43 29.07 -70.89 -17.65
C TYR A 43 29.26 -69.71 -16.68
N THR A 44 29.42 -68.50 -17.21
CA THR A 44 29.71 -67.30 -16.41
C THR A 44 28.47 -66.43 -16.26
N VAL A 45 28.24 -65.94 -15.04
CA VAL A 45 27.14 -65.03 -14.71
C VAL A 45 27.70 -63.80 -14.04
N GLU A 46 27.26 -62.63 -14.49
CA GLU A 46 27.51 -61.34 -13.83
C GLU A 46 26.35 -61.06 -12.88
N ILE A 47 26.66 -60.81 -11.61
CA ILE A 47 25.69 -60.49 -10.57
C ILE A 47 25.90 -59.03 -10.19
N LYS A 48 24.88 -58.20 -10.38
CA LYS A 48 24.88 -56.81 -9.94
C LYS A 48 24.04 -56.70 -8.69
N VAL A 49 24.64 -56.25 -7.59
CA VAL A 49 23.93 -55.95 -6.35
C VAL A 49 24.17 -54.48 -6.04
N ASP A 50 23.13 -53.68 -6.24
CA ASP A 50 23.21 -52.23 -6.27
C ASP A 50 24.37 -51.77 -7.21
N ASN A 51 25.33 -50.98 -6.71
CA ASN A 51 26.51 -50.55 -7.45
C ASN A 51 27.70 -51.54 -7.45
N ASN A 52 27.56 -52.74 -6.88
CA ASN A 52 28.62 -53.76 -6.86
C ASN A 52 28.39 -54.80 -7.95
N THR A 53 29.47 -55.18 -8.66
CA THR A 53 29.43 -56.24 -9.67
C THR A 53 30.31 -57.41 -9.25
N TYR A 54 29.74 -58.62 -9.27
CA TYR A 54 30.41 -59.88 -9.03
C TYR A 54 30.35 -60.72 -10.29
N THR A 55 31.38 -61.55 -10.52
CA THR A 55 31.37 -62.51 -11.62
C THR A 55 31.67 -63.88 -11.04
N ILE A 56 30.78 -64.84 -11.32
CA ILE A 56 30.97 -66.22 -10.87
C ILE A 56 30.89 -67.19 -12.06
N THR A 57 31.59 -68.31 -11.93
CA THR A 57 31.43 -69.47 -12.82
C THR A 57 30.61 -70.53 -12.11
N THR A 58 29.54 -70.99 -12.75
CA THR A 58 28.54 -71.87 -12.15
C THR A 58 27.98 -72.85 -13.17
N ASN A 59 27.47 -73.99 -12.72
CA ASN A 59 26.61 -74.91 -13.47
C ASN A 59 25.15 -74.84 -13.02
N GLU A 60 24.84 -74.08 -11.96
CA GLU A 60 23.48 -73.94 -11.45
C GLU A 60 22.57 -73.29 -12.51
N THR A 61 21.30 -73.67 -12.55
CA THR A 61 20.32 -73.12 -13.51
C THR A 61 19.34 -72.15 -12.87
N GLU A 62 19.20 -72.19 -11.55
CA GLU A 62 18.28 -71.34 -10.79
C GLU A 62 18.98 -70.06 -10.29
N PRO A 63 18.46 -68.85 -10.61
CA PRO A 63 19.05 -67.59 -10.17
C PRO A 63 19.31 -67.48 -8.67
N ILE A 64 18.44 -68.06 -7.83
CA ILE A 64 18.56 -68.01 -6.37
C ILE A 64 19.76 -68.82 -5.89
N GLU A 65 20.03 -69.98 -6.50
CA GLU A 65 21.18 -70.84 -6.16
C GLU A 65 22.49 -70.16 -6.59
N ILE A 66 22.47 -69.51 -7.76
CA ILE A 66 23.59 -68.70 -8.29
C ILE A 66 23.91 -67.52 -7.35
N LEU A 67 22.90 -66.81 -6.85
CA LEU A 67 23.07 -65.74 -5.86
C LEU A 67 23.62 -66.27 -4.53
N SER A 68 23.11 -67.41 -4.05
CA SER A 68 23.59 -68.08 -2.84
C SER A 68 25.07 -68.48 -2.95
N GLN A 69 25.48 -69.02 -4.10
CA GLN A 69 26.89 -69.35 -4.39
C GLN A 69 27.79 -68.10 -4.35
N ALA A 70 27.27 -66.95 -4.76
CA ALA A 70 27.96 -65.65 -4.64
C ALA A 70 27.88 -65.01 -3.24
N ASN A 71 27.32 -65.72 -2.24
CA ASN A 71 27.02 -65.20 -0.90
C ASN A 71 26.08 -63.97 -0.91
N VAL A 72 25.22 -63.86 -1.92
CA VAL A 72 24.19 -62.82 -2.01
C VAL A 72 22.86 -63.42 -1.55
N THR A 73 22.44 -63.07 -0.33
CA THR A 73 21.11 -63.44 0.16
C THR A 73 20.08 -62.42 -0.33
N LEU A 74 19.02 -62.89 -1.01
CA LEU A 74 17.90 -62.07 -1.44
C LEU A 74 16.90 -61.90 -0.28
N LYS A 75 16.49 -60.66 0.02
CA LYS A 75 15.40 -60.35 0.96
C LYS A 75 14.06 -60.37 0.21
N ASP A 76 12.97 -60.55 0.94
CA ASP A 76 11.60 -60.49 0.43
C ASP A 76 11.22 -59.13 -0.18
N THR A 77 11.88 -58.06 0.25
CA THR A 77 11.69 -56.70 -0.25
C THR A 77 12.58 -56.32 -1.43
N ASP A 78 13.57 -57.14 -1.78
CA ASP A 78 14.49 -56.82 -2.87
C ASP A 78 13.86 -57.08 -4.23
N LYS A 79 14.26 -56.31 -5.24
CA LYS A 79 13.88 -56.58 -6.63
C LYS A 79 14.94 -57.42 -7.32
N LEU A 80 14.49 -58.54 -7.89
CA LEU A 80 15.33 -59.43 -8.69
C LEU A 80 14.97 -59.25 -10.17
N ASP A 81 15.94 -58.82 -10.98
CA ASP A 81 15.83 -58.77 -12.44
C ASP A 81 16.76 -59.83 -13.07
N ILE A 82 16.12 -60.79 -13.73
CA ILE A 82 16.76 -61.90 -14.44
C ILE A 82 16.49 -61.86 -15.95
N SER A 83 15.96 -60.75 -16.47
CA SER A 83 15.60 -60.60 -17.88
C SER A 83 16.78 -60.82 -18.84
N SER A 84 17.99 -60.53 -18.36
CA SER A 84 19.25 -60.69 -19.10
C SER A 84 20.00 -61.97 -18.75
N PHE A 85 19.43 -62.86 -17.94
CA PHE A 85 20.01 -64.12 -17.54
C PHE A 85 19.43 -65.29 -18.35
N ASN A 86 20.30 -66.18 -18.84
CA ASN A 86 19.93 -67.38 -19.56
C ASN A 86 20.65 -68.59 -18.97
N ALA A 87 19.90 -69.50 -18.35
CA ALA A 87 20.45 -70.72 -17.78
C ALA A 87 21.31 -71.50 -18.80
N GLY A 88 22.49 -71.95 -18.37
CA GLY A 88 23.46 -72.67 -19.22
C GLY A 88 24.24 -71.79 -20.21
N LYS A 89 23.87 -70.51 -20.38
CA LYS A 89 24.51 -69.57 -21.33
C LYS A 89 25.14 -68.36 -20.66
N GLY A 90 24.66 -67.98 -19.47
CA GLY A 90 25.14 -66.83 -18.72
C GLY A 90 24.27 -65.60 -18.88
N GLY A 91 24.85 -64.44 -18.60
CA GLY A 91 24.17 -63.16 -18.63
C GLY A 91 24.23 -62.43 -17.28
N VAL A 92 23.28 -61.53 -17.06
CA VAL A 92 23.28 -60.64 -15.89
C VAL A 92 22.07 -60.94 -15.00
N ILE A 93 22.34 -61.13 -13.71
CA ILE A 93 21.34 -61.12 -12.65
C ILE A 93 21.50 -59.82 -11.86
N LYS A 94 20.47 -58.99 -11.79
CA LYS A 94 20.48 -57.73 -11.03
C LYS A 94 19.61 -57.87 -9.79
N VAL A 95 20.14 -57.42 -8.65
CA VAL A 95 19.46 -57.34 -7.36
C VAL A 95 19.50 -55.89 -6.91
N ASP A 96 18.34 -55.26 -6.83
CA ASP A 96 18.19 -53.90 -6.32
C ASP A 96 17.63 -53.99 -4.89
N ARG A 97 18.40 -53.48 -3.92
CA ARG A 97 18.00 -53.50 -2.50
C ARG A 97 17.00 -52.38 -2.23
N LEU A 98 15.98 -52.68 -1.42
CA LEU A 98 15.06 -51.65 -0.93
C LEU A 98 15.76 -50.80 0.14
N ASN A 99 15.84 -49.48 -0.10
CA ASN A 99 16.33 -48.50 0.85
C ASN A 99 15.23 -47.50 1.22
N ASN A 100 15.10 -47.14 2.49
CA ASN A 100 14.23 -46.06 2.94
C ASN A 100 15.03 -44.77 3.09
N ILE A 101 14.71 -43.73 2.30
CA ILE A 101 15.34 -42.41 2.40
C ILE A 101 14.40 -41.40 3.05
N ASN A 102 14.96 -40.45 3.80
CA ASN A 102 14.23 -39.37 4.46
C ASN A 102 14.48 -38.06 3.72
N VAL A 103 13.49 -37.55 3.01
CA VAL A 103 13.62 -36.31 2.23
C VAL A 103 12.94 -35.16 2.97
N GLU A 104 13.73 -34.16 3.36
CA GLU A 104 13.24 -32.91 3.96
C GLU A 104 12.94 -31.89 2.85
N PHE A 105 11.67 -31.48 2.74
CA PHE A 105 11.22 -30.46 1.80
C PHE A 105 10.37 -29.40 2.52
N ASN A 106 10.81 -28.13 2.46
CA ASN A 106 10.17 -27.00 3.16
C ASN A 106 9.96 -27.22 4.67
N GLY A 107 10.92 -27.87 5.34
CA GLY A 107 10.86 -28.17 6.78
C GLY A 107 9.93 -29.32 7.15
N VAL A 108 9.43 -30.08 6.17
CA VAL A 108 8.66 -31.31 6.39
C VAL A 108 9.45 -32.49 5.85
N THR A 109 9.70 -33.49 6.69
CA THR A 109 10.40 -34.72 6.32
C THR A 109 9.40 -35.83 6.00
N ASN A 110 9.57 -36.49 4.86
CA ASN A 110 8.83 -37.69 4.49
C ASN A 110 9.81 -38.83 4.20
N THR A 111 9.40 -40.06 4.51
CA THR A 111 10.17 -41.27 4.22
C THR A 111 9.66 -41.92 2.93
N TYR A 112 10.58 -42.30 2.04
CA TYR A 112 10.29 -42.95 0.77
C TYR A 112 11.11 -44.23 0.64
N SER A 113 10.50 -45.30 0.14
CA SER A 113 11.20 -46.54 -0.18
C SER A 113 11.58 -46.56 -1.66
N VAL A 114 12.86 -46.74 -1.96
CA VAL A 114 13.46 -46.61 -3.29
C VAL A 114 14.40 -47.77 -3.60
N TYR A 115 14.66 -47.99 -4.88
CA TYR A 115 15.60 -49.00 -5.41
C TYR A 115 16.77 -48.38 -6.19
N GLY A 116 16.77 -47.06 -6.41
CA GLY A 116 17.87 -46.37 -7.07
C GLY A 116 19.19 -46.43 -6.30
N ASP A 117 20.30 -46.65 -7.01
CA ASP A 117 21.63 -46.83 -6.45
C ASP A 117 22.26 -45.50 -6.02
N THR A 118 21.94 -44.43 -6.76
CA THR A 118 22.42 -43.07 -6.51
C THR A 118 21.31 -42.13 -6.05
N VAL A 119 21.68 -41.07 -5.33
CA VAL A 119 20.73 -40.03 -4.89
C VAL A 119 19.91 -39.49 -6.06
N LYS A 120 20.52 -39.32 -7.23
CA LYS A 120 19.82 -38.90 -8.44
C LYS A 120 18.72 -39.89 -8.85
N GLU A 121 19.06 -41.17 -8.98
CA GLU A 121 18.11 -42.21 -9.40
C GLU A 121 16.98 -42.38 -8.38
N ALA A 122 17.31 -42.38 -7.09
CA ALA A 122 16.32 -42.45 -6.03
C ALA A 122 15.36 -41.26 -6.06
N LEU A 123 15.86 -40.03 -6.22
CA LEU A 123 15.02 -38.83 -6.35
C LEU A 123 14.17 -38.85 -7.63
N ASP A 124 14.74 -39.30 -8.75
CA ASP A 124 14.01 -39.44 -10.02
C ASP A 124 12.89 -40.50 -9.89
N GLU A 125 13.13 -41.62 -9.20
CA GLU A 125 12.15 -42.70 -8.93
C GLU A 125 10.92 -42.18 -8.17
N ILE A 126 11.13 -41.31 -7.18
CA ILE A 126 10.04 -40.71 -6.38
C ILE A 126 9.50 -39.40 -6.98
N GLY A 127 9.94 -39.04 -8.19
CA GLY A 127 9.42 -37.90 -8.96
C GLY A 127 9.91 -36.52 -8.52
N PHE A 128 11.03 -36.44 -7.79
CA PHE A 128 11.69 -35.17 -7.47
C PHE A 128 12.55 -34.69 -8.65
N ASN A 129 12.60 -33.37 -8.88
CA ASN A 129 13.39 -32.80 -9.95
C ASN A 129 14.86 -32.69 -9.53
N THR A 130 15.79 -33.21 -10.32
CA THR A 130 17.22 -33.19 -10.03
C THR A 130 17.97 -32.03 -10.72
N GLU A 131 17.28 -31.19 -11.49
CA GLU A 131 17.83 -30.00 -12.15
C GLU A 131 17.66 -28.71 -11.33
N LYS A 132 18.72 -27.89 -11.24
CA LYS A 132 18.70 -26.56 -10.59
C LYS A 132 18.18 -26.59 -9.14
N VAL A 133 18.53 -27.64 -8.42
CA VAL A 133 18.26 -27.84 -7.00
C VAL A 133 19.56 -27.77 -6.20
N THR A 134 19.45 -27.45 -4.92
CA THR A 134 20.54 -27.59 -3.96
C THR A 134 20.17 -28.70 -2.99
N LEU A 135 21.06 -29.67 -2.80
CA LEU A 135 20.88 -30.82 -1.92
C LEU A 135 21.91 -30.78 -0.78
N SER A 136 21.65 -31.45 0.34
CA SER A 136 22.66 -31.67 1.41
C SER A 136 23.73 -32.69 1.04
N CYS A 137 23.56 -33.41 -0.07
CA CYS A 137 24.42 -34.47 -0.58
C CYS A 137 24.65 -34.29 -2.09
N SER A 138 25.57 -35.05 -2.66
CA SER A 138 25.80 -35.10 -4.10
C SER A 138 24.73 -35.97 -4.78
N LEU A 139 24.34 -35.60 -6.01
CA LEU A 139 23.47 -36.43 -6.85
C LEU A 139 24.07 -37.81 -7.16
N ASN A 140 25.39 -37.94 -7.10
CA ASN A 140 26.10 -39.21 -7.37
C ASN A 140 26.41 -40.00 -6.10
N ASP A 141 26.03 -39.52 -4.92
CA ASP A 141 26.25 -40.26 -3.68
C ASP A 141 25.43 -41.56 -3.69
N ILE A 142 26.00 -42.63 -3.13
CA ILE A 142 25.35 -43.93 -3.00
C ILE A 142 24.23 -43.85 -1.98
N VAL A 143 23.06 -44.39 -2.32
CA VAL A 143 21.90 -44.44 -1.42
C VAL A 143 22.08 -45.56 -0.40
N THR A 144 21.79 -45.25 0.85
CA THR A 144 21.77 -46.22 1.95
C THR A 144 20.48 -46.10 2.74
N ASP A 145 20.01 -47.20 3.34
CA ASP A 145 18.84 -47.19 4.21
C ASP A 145 19.00 -46.16 5.36
N GLY A 146 17.95 -45.36 5.58
CA GLY A 146 17.90 -44.26 6.52
C GLY A 146 18.50 -42.92 6.05
N MET A 147 19.08 -42.83 4.84
CA MET A 147 19.77 -41.62 4.35
C MET A 147 18.89 -40.37 4.42
N GLU A 148 19.42 -39.30 5.01
CA GLU A 148 18.75 -38.00 5.10
C GLU A 148 19.17 -37.06 3.96
N ILE A 149 18.19 -36.58 3.19
CA ILE A 149 18.41 -35.70 2.05
C ILE A 149 17.62 -34.41 2.27
N LYS A 150 18.32 -33.29 2.44
CA LYS A 150 17.69 -31.96 2.44
C LYS A 150 17.56 -31.48 1.02
N TYR A 151 16.34 -31.32 0.54
CA TYR A 151 16.04 -30.93 -0.83
C TYR A 151 15.59 -29.46 -0.89
N ILE A 152 16.41 -28.61 -1.51
CA ILE A 152 16.12 -27.18 -1.66
C ILE A 152 15.87 -26.84 -3.13
N SER A 153 14.59 -26.75 -3.50
CA SER A 153 14.18 -26.34 -4.84
C SER A 153 14.37 -24.85 -5.06
N SER A 154 14.93 -24.44 -6.21
CA SER A 154 14.96 -23.02 -6.60
C SER A 154 13.55 -22.48 -6.88
N LYS A 155 13.12 -21.49 -6.10
CA LYS A 155 11.89 -20.73 -6.31
C LYS A 155 12.15 -19.66 -7.37
N THR A 156 11.43 -19.70 -8.49
CA THR A 156 11.48 -18.58 -9.46
C THR A 156 10.60 -17.43 -8.96
N THR A 157 11.18 -16.25 -8.76
CA THR A 157 10.48 -15.01 -8.37
C THR A 157 10.51 -13.98 -9.50
N THR A 158 9.48 -13.14 -9.55
CA THR A 158 9.44 -12.02 -10.50
C THR A 158 10.04 -10.77 -9.87
N LEU A 159 11.03 -10.19 -10.52
CA LEU A 159 11.68 -8.93 -10.14
C LEU A 159 11.39 -7.87 -11.21
N LYS A 160 10.84 -6.73 -10.81
CA LYS A 160 10.60 -5.58 -11.69
C LYS A 160 11.58 -4.46 -11.35
N VAL A 161 12.39 -4.04 -12.32
CA VAL A 161 13.41 -2.98 -12.17
C VAL A 161 13.30 -2.05 -13.37
N ASP A 162 13.23 -0.74 -13.11
CA ASP A 162 13.24 0.31 -14.14
C ASP A 162 12.20 0.15 -15.27
N GLY A 163 11.10 -0.57 -14.97
CA GLY A 163 10.02 -0.84 -15.91
C GLY A 163 10.04 -2.24 -16.52
N GLU A 164 11.20 -2.90 -16.53
CA GLU A 164 11.40 -4.25 -17.05
C GLU A 164 11.09 -5.33 -16.02
N ILE A 165 10.74 -6.53 -16.49
CA ILE A 165 10.33 -7.66 -15.66
C ILE A 165 11.26 -8.85 -15.93
N TYR A 166 11.91 -9.33 -14.87
CA TYR A 166 12.82 -10.47 -14.89
C TYR A 166 12.26 -11.64 -14.07
N LYS A 167 12.57 -12.86 -14.49
CA LYS A 167 12.34 -14.08 -13.71
C LYS A 167 13.68 -14.56 -13.16
N VAL A 168 13.82 -14.56 -11.84
CA VAL A 168 15.09 -14.86 -11.16
C VAL A 168 14.91 -16.13 -10.32
N PRO A 169 15.74 -17.16 -10.51
CA PRO A 169 15.77 -18.33 -9.64
C PRO A 169 16.43 -17.97 -8.30
N VAL A 170 15.77 -18.26 -7.18
CA VAL A 170 16.30 -18.05 -5.84
C VAL A 170 16.05 -19.31 -5.03
N VAL A 171 17.10 -19.88 -4.44
CA VAL A 171 17.04 -21.13 -3.67
C VAL A 171 16.20 -20.94 -2.41
N ASP A 172 16.68 -20.10 -1.50
CA ASP A 172 15.95 -19.58 -0.36
C ASP A 172 16.58 -18.24 0.08
N GLY A 173 15.79 -17.32 0.64
CA GLY A 173 16.32 -16.01 1.04
C GLY A 173 15.32 -14.87 1.01
N THR A 174 15.83 -13.67 1.29
CA THR A 174 15.03 -12.44 1.33
C THR A 174 15.07 -11.70 0.00
N VAL A 175 14.26 -10.65 -0.11
CA VAL A 175 14.33 -9.72 -1.25
C VAL A 175 15.75 -9.17 -1.45
N SER A 176 16.53 -8.95 -0.37
CA SER A 176 17.94 -8.54 -0.48
C SER A 176 18.76 -9.56 -1.26
N THR A 177 18.65 -10.85 -0.91
CA THR A 177 19.35 -11.94 -1.60
C THR A 177 18.98 -12.00 -3.09
N LEU A 178 17.71 -11.75 -3.43
CA LEU A 178 17.26 -11.66 -4.82
C LEU A 178 17.93 -10.51 -5.58
N LEU A 179 18.08 -9.34 -4.94
CA LEU A 179 18.74 -8.19 -5.56
C LEU A 179 20.22 -8.49 -5.81
N ASP A 180 20.90 -9.14 -4.86
CA ASP A 180 22.30 -9.55 -5.00
C ASP A 180 22.48 -10.52 -6.18
N VAL A 181 21.62 -11.54 -6.28
CA VAL A 181 21.62 -12.51 -7.40
C VAL A 181 21.34 -11.82 -8.74
N ALA A 182 20.46 -10.82 -8.75
CA ALA A 182 20.14 -10.06 -9.95
C ALA A 182 21.16 -8.94 -10.26
N ASN A 183 22.17 -8.75 -9.41
CA ASN A 183 23.15 -7.67 -9.47
C ASN A 183 22.50 -6.27 -9.53
N VAL A 184 21.47 -6.04 -8.71
CA VAL A 184 20.72 -4.79 -8.63
C VAL A 184 21.02 -4.08 -7.32
N THR A 185 21.61 -2.89 -7.39
CA THR A 185 21.85 -2.05 -6.22
C THR A 185 20.73 -1.03 -6.01
N LEU A 186 20.46 -0.69 -4.74
CA LEU A 186 19.57 0.40 -4.34
C LEU A 186 20.43 1.62 -3.97
N ASP A 187 20.08 2.78 -4.50
CA ASP A 187 20.79 4.03 -4.20
C ASP A 187 20.02 4.88 -3.20
N GLY A 188 20.70 5.49 -2.22
CA GLY A 188 20.14 6.52 -1.31
C GLY A 188 18.79 6.16 -0.69
N ASP A 189 17.71 6.67 -1.30
CA ASP A 189 16.32 6.55 -0.85
C ASP A 189 15.50 5.46 -1.59
N ASP A 190 16.13 4.73 -2.51
CA ASP A 190 15.51 3.63 -3.25
C ASP A 190 15.05 2.52 -2.31
N TYR A 191 13.97 1.84 -2.70
CA TYR A 191 13.41 0.77 -1.88
C TYR A 191 12.67 -0.28 -2.71
N THR A 192 12.52 -1.48 -2.16
CA THR A 192 11.72 -2.53 -2.78
C THR A 192 10.31 -2.63 -2.21
N THR A 193 9.38 -3.14 -3.01
CA THR A 193 8.09 -3.63 -2.54
C THR A 193 7.90 -5.07 -3.00
N PRO A 194 7.80 -6.06 -2.09
CA PRO A 194 7.92 -5.93 -0.63
C PRO A 194 9.34 -5.53 -0.17
N SER A 195 9.50 -5.21 1.13
CA SER A 195 10.77 -4.73 1.70
C SER A 195 11.93 -5.73 1.52
N VAL A 196 13.15 -5.22 1.56
CA VAL A 196 14.39 -6.00 1.37
C VAL A 196 14.52 -7.21 2.31
N ASN A 197 13.93 -7.14 3.50
CA ASN A 197 13.98 -8.21 4.50
C ASN A 197 12.84 -9.25 4.35
N LYS A 198 11.91 -9.07 3.40
CA LYS A 198 10.80 -10.00 3.21
C LYS A 198 11.32 -11.33 2.65
N GLN A 199 10.94 -12.43 3.29
CA GLN A 199 11.20 -13.79 2.80
C GLN A 199 10.52 -14.05 1.44
N ILE A 200 11.26 -14.70 0.54
CA ILE A 200 10.80 -15.02 -0.81
C ILE A 200 9.99 -16.32 -0.82
N THR A 201 8.85 -16.25 -1.49
CA THR A 201 7.96 -17.39 -1.74
C THR A 201 7.73 -17.52 -3.23
N LYS A 202 7.18 -18.64 -3.69
CA LYS A 202 6.86 -18.88 -5.11
C LYS A 202 5.94 -17.81 -5.75
N LYS A 203 5.18 -17.07 -4.94
CA LYS A 203 4.25 -16.02 -5.40
C LYS A 203 4.79 -14.60 -5.21
N THR A 204 5.99 -14.43 -4.66
CA THR A 204 6.54 -13.12 -4.37
C THR A 204 6.84 -12.38 -5.68
N LYS A 205 6.28 -11.18 -5.81
CA LYS A 205 6.61 -10.23 -6.88
C LYS A 205 7.32 -9.06 -6.23
N VAL A 206 8.55 -8.81 -6.65
CA VAL A 206 9.39 -7.73 -6.13
C VAL A 206 9.44 -6.62 -7.15
N THR A 207 9.28 -5.39 -6.70
CA THR A 207 9.47 -4.18 -7.51
C THR A 207 10.49 -3.27 -6.84
N VAL A 208 11.52 -2.87 -7.58
CA VAL A 208 12.44 -1.80 -7.19
C VAL A 208 11.78 -0.45 -7.51
N ASN A 209 11.84 0.46 -6.55
CA ASN A 209 11.28 1.80 -6.66
C ASN A 209 12.41 2.82 -6.57
N ARG A 210 12.74 3.44 -7.71
CA ARG A 210 13.76 4.49 -7.81
C ARG A 210 13.22 5.82 -7.30
N VAL A 211 13.90 6.42 -6.33
CA VAL A 211 13.53 7.69 -5.71
C VAL A 211 14.45 8.80 -6.18
N THR A 212 13.86 9.88 -6.71
CA THR A 212 14.61 11.09 -7.05
C THR A 212 13.90 12.32 -6.51
N TYR A 213 14.67 13.36 -6.20
CA TYR A 213 14.16 14.66 -5.79
C TYR A 213 14.54 15.71 -6.82
N LYS A 214 13.60 16.59 -7.15
CA LYS A 214 13.87 17.77 -7.98
C LYS A 214 13.36 19.02 -7.29
N GLU A 215 14.15 20.08 -7.34
CA GLU A 215 13.71 21.40 -6.94
C GLU A 215 12.95 22.07 -8.07
N VAL A 216 11.77 22.60 -7.75
CA VAL A 216 10.92 23.30 -8.70
C VAL A 216 10.47 24.60 -8.08
N THR A 217 10.94 25.72 -8.62
CA THR A 217 10.51 27.06 -8.21
C THR A 217 9.30 27.51 -9.04
N LYS A 218 8.26 27.98 -8.36
CA LYS A 218 7.06 28.55 -8.99
C LYS A 218 6.72 29.90 -8.41
N LYS A 219 6.31 30.82 -9.27
CA LYS A 219 5.76 32.11 -8.87
C LYS A 219 4.31 31.95 -8.43
N GLU A 220 4.01 32.24 -7.17
CA GLU A 220 2.68 32.09 -6.58
C GLU A 220 2.18 33.40 -5.95
N SER A 221 0.85 33.55 -5.86
CA SER A 221 0.23 34.71 -5.23
C SER A 221 0.17 34.55 -3.71
N VAL A 222 0.58 35.58 -2.97
CA VAL A 222 0.48 35.61 -1.50
C VAL A 222 -0.80 36.35 -1.11
N LYS A 223 -1.67 35.69 -0.32
CA LYS A 223 -2.91 36.30 0.19
C LYS A 223 -2.58 37.53 1.05
N TYR A 224 -3.43 38.54 0.99
CA TYR A 224 -3.38 39.68 1.90
C TYR A 224 -4.23 39.39 3.15
N GLY A 225 -3.91 40.04 4.26
CA GLY A 225 -4.76 40.06 5.46
C GLY A 225 -5.71 41.25 5.46
N THR A 226 -6.66 41.26 6.39
CA THR A 226 -7.58 42.38 6.62
C THR A 226 -7.23 43.07 7.93
N ILE A 227 -7.22 44.40 7.92
CA ILE A 227 -7.08 45.24 9.11
C ILE A 227 -8.44 45.93 9.31
N GLU A 228 -9.07 45.63 10.43
CA GLU A 228 -10.31 46.27 10.84
C GLU A 228 -10.01 47.51 11.69
N LYS A 229 -10.79 48.57 11.46
CA LYS A 229 -10.74 49.81 12.24
C LYS A 229 -12.14 50.18 12.66
N GLU A 230 -12.34 50.42 13.94
CA GLU A 230 -13.64 50.86 14.45
C GLU A 230 -13.99 52.26 13.95
N ASN A 231 -15.28 52.54 13.90
CA ASN A 231 -15.85 53.82 13.48
C ASN A 231 -17.16 54.07 14.24
N ASP A 232 -17.07 54.91 15.26
CA ASP A 232 -18.16 55.30 16.17
C ASP A 232 -19.17 56.29 15.54
N ASP A 233 -18.87 56.84 14.36
CA ASP A 233 -19.83 57.62 13.58
C ASP A 233 -20.82 56.75 12.80
N VAL A 234 -20.47 55.49 12.56
CA VAL A 234 -21.21 54.55 11.71
C VAL A 234 -21.82 53.46 12.56
N TYR A 235 -23.09 53.15 12.29
CA TYR A 235 -23.83 52.16 13.07
C TYR A 235 -23.25 50.74 12.98
N GLU A 236 -23.39 50.01 14.08
CA GLU A 236 -23.02 48.59 14.19
C GLU A 236 -23.57 47.76 13.01
N GLY A 237 -22.72 46.87 12.49
CA GLY A 237 -23.07 45.97 11.39
C GLY A 237 -22.85 46.54 9.98
N ILE A 238 -22.46 47.81 9.85
CA ILE A 238 -22.04 48.41 8.59
C ILE A 238 -20.52 48.31 8.45
N GLU A 239 -20.06 47.77 7.33
CA GLU A 239 -18.64 47.69 6.99
C GLU A 239 -18.36 48.48 5.71
N THR A 240 -17.27 49.24 5.70
CA THR A 240 -16.82 49.97 4.51
C THR A 240 -15.35 49.68 4.22
N VAL A 241 -15.06 49.20 3.02
CA VAL A 241 -13.68 49.02 2.54
C VAL A 241 -13.09 50.40 2.21
N VAL A 242 -12.15 50.87 3.03
CA VAL A 242 -11.47 52.16 2.82
C VAL A 242 -10.20 52.01 1.98
N LYS A 243 -9.59 50.82 1.98
CA LYS A 243 -8.42 50.51 1.14
C LYS A 243 -8.47 49.06 0.70
N LYS A 244 -8.62 48.82 -0.60
CA LYS A 244 -8.60 47.45 -1.15
C LYS A 244 -7.24 46.78 -0.92
N GLY A 245 -7.27 45.52 -0.49
CA GLY A 245 -6.07 44.70 -0.40
C GLY A 245 -5.45 44.42 -1.77
N LYS A 246 -4.14 44.18 -1.81
CA LYS A 246 -3.44 43.73 -3.01
C LYS A 246 -2.63 42.47 -2.69
N LYS A 247 -2.88 41.39 -3.42
CA LYS A 247 -2.10 40.15 -3.29
C LYS A 247 -0.62 40.42 -3.56
N GLY A 248 0.23 39.79 -2.77
CA GLY A 248 1.67 39.76 -3.00
C GLY A 248 2.06 38.68 -4.02
N LYS A 249 3.35 38.58 -4.29
CA LYS A 249 3.95 37.52 -5.12
C LYS A 249 5.18 36.96 -4.41
N ALA A 250 5.36 35.65 -4.50
CA ALA A 250 6.55 34.97 -3.99
C ALA A 250 7.02 33.91 -4.99
N ASN A 251 8.33 33.68 -5.05
CA ASN A 251 8.91 32.48 -5.64
C ASN A 251 8.91 31.41 -4.54
N VAL A 252 8.15 30.34 -4.75
CA VAL A 252 8.07 29.20 -3.82
C VAL A 252 8.85 28.05 -4.42
N THR A 253 9.91 27.62 -3.74
CA THR A 253 10.73 26.49 -4.16
C THR A 253 10.24 25.23 -3.46
N TYR A 254 9.91 24.24 -4.27
CA TYR A 254 9.40 22.95 -3.83
C TYR A 254 10.45 21.87 -4.06
N GLN A 255 10.74 21.08 -3.04
CA GLN A 255 11.36 19.77 -3.24
C GLN A 255 10.27 18.80 -3.62
N VAL A 256 10.35 18.22 -4.82
CA VAL A 256 9.37 17.28 -5.37
C VAL A 256 9.96 15.89 -5.38
N LYS A 257 9.32 14.95 -4.68
CA LYS A 257 9.68 13.52 -4.67
C LYS A 257 9.06 12.82 -5.87
N TYR A 258 9.87 12.09 -6.61
CA TYR A 258 9.48 11.22 -7.70
C TYR A 258 9.80 9.78 -7.34
N VAL A 259 8.89 8.86 -7.66
CA VAL A 259 9.11 7.40 -7.55
C VAL A 259 8.86 6.79 -8.91
N ASN A 260 9.88 6.14 -9.49
CA ASN A 260 9.87 5.62 -10.87
C ASN A 260 9.43 6.69 -11.88
N GLY A 261 10.00 7.90 -11.77
CA GLY A 261 9.68 9.05 -12.62
C GLY A 261 8.31 9.70 -12.37
N LYS A 262 7.44 9.11 -11.53
CA LYS A 262 6.11 9.64 -11.22
C LYS A 262 6.14 10.50 -9.96
N LYS A 263 5.62 11.72 -10.06
CA LYS A 263 5.51 12.65 -8.94
C LYS A 263 4.64 12.05 -7.81
N LYS A 264 5.13 12.11 -6.57
CA LYS A 264 4.42 11.62 -5.38
C LYS A 264 4.04 12.76 -4.44
N THR A 265 5.03 13.42 -3.87
CA THR A 265 4.82 14.47 -2.87
C THR A 265 5.62 15.72 -3.24
N LYS A 266 5.22 16.86 -2.69
CA LYS A 266 5.99 18.10 -2.77
C LYS A 266 6.02 18.74 -1.38
N LYS A 267 7.17 19.29 -0.99
CA LYS A 267 7.37 20.04 0.25
C LYS A 267 7.93 21.42 -0.09
N VAL A 268 7.40 22.47 0.54
CA VAL A 268 8.00 23.80 0.44
C VAL A 268 9.30 23.78 1.22
N ILE A 269 10.40 24.13 0.57
CA ILE A 269 11.72 24.21 1.21
C ILE A 269 12.23 25.64 1.30
N ASP A 270 11.76 26.52 0.41
CA ASP A 270 12.09 27.94 0.43
C ASP A 270 10.94 28.80 -0.14
N LYS A 271 10.88 30.05 0.33
CA LYS A 271 9.89 31.04 -0.09
C LYS A 271 10.49 32.44 -0.08
N ASP A 272 10.83 32.93 -1.26
CA ASP A 272 11.31 34.29 -1.47
C ASP A 272 10.15 35.24 -1.85
N VAL A 273 9.96 36.30 -1.06
CA VAL A 273 8.87 37.27 -1.25
C VAL A 273 9.30 38.38 -2.19
N ILE A 274 8.90 38.28 -3.45
CA ILE A 274 9.13 39.29 -4.49
C ILE A 274 8.37 40.58 -4.20
N THR A 275 7.11 40.47 -3.78
CA THR A 275 6.26 41.64 -3.49
C THR A 275 5.36 41.32 -2.31
N LYS A 276 5.49 42.10 -1.23
CA LYS A 276 4.66 41.96 -0.04
C LYS A 276 3.18 42.22 -0.37
N ALA A 277 2.30 41.39 0.20
CA ALA A 277 0.87 41.63 0.12
C ALA A 277 0.52 42.92 0.90
N LYS A 278 -0.39 43.74 0.34
CA LYS A 278 -0.90 44.94 1.01
C LYS A 278 -2.25 44.59 1.62
N SER A 279 -2.39 44.75 2.94
CA SER A 279 -3.62 44.44 3.65
C SER A 279 -4.80 45.28 3.16
N GLU A 280 -5.98 44.67 3.16
CA GLU A 280 -7.24 45.38 3.01
C GLU A 280 -7.56 46.10 4.33
N VAL A 281 -8.04 47.34 4.25
CA VAL A 281 -8.47 48.08 5.43
C VAL A 281 -9.97 48.27 5.35
N VAL A 282 -10.68 47.77 6.36
CA VAL A 282 -12.13 47.86 6.50
C VAL A 282 -12.44 48.68 7.75
N LYS A 283 -13.31 49.68 7.61
CA LYS A 283 -13.91 50.35 8.76
C LYS A 283 -15.19 49.62 9.15
N VAL A 284 -15.30 49.26 10.42
CA VAL A 284 -16.48 48.60 11.00
C VAL A 284 -17.20 49.59 11.89
N GLY A 285 -18.51 49.75 11.71
CA GLY A 285 -19.32 50.64 12.53
C GLY A 285 -19.47 50.14 13.96
N THR A 286 -19.38 51.04 14.94
CA THR A 286 -19.55 50.75 16.37
C THR A 286 -20.60 51.65 17.04
N LYS A 287 -21.24 52.57 16.29
CA LYS A 287 -22.29 53.43 16.82
C LYS A 287 -23.50 52.61 17.22
N GLU A 288 -23.89 52.71 18.49
CA GLU A 288 -25.13 52.12 18.98
C GLU A 288 -26.34 52.95 18.52
N THR A 289 -27.51 52.32 18.47
CA THR A 289 -28.81 52.98 18.26
C THR A 289 -29.62 52.87 19.54
N ASP A 290 -30.55 53.80 19.79
CA ASP A 290 -31.45 53.77 20.96
C ASP A 290 -32.49 52.61 20.92
N GLY A 291 -32.35 51.70 19.95
CA GLY A 291 -33.07 50.44 19.83
C GLY A 291 -32.13 49.23 19.79
N ALA A 292 -32.70 48.02 19.94
CA ALA A 292 -31.97 46.77 20.08
C ALA A 292 -30.82 46.61 19.05
N LYS A 293 -29.65 46.14 19.52
CA LYS A 293 -28.48 45.84 18.68
C LYS A 293 -28.89 45.02 17.45
N VAL A 294 -28.56 45.53 16.27
CA VAL A 294 -28.89 44.87 15.01
C VAL A 294 -27.95 43.68 14.85
N LYS A 295 -28.46 42.46 15.06
CA LYS A 295 -27.70 41.24 14.72
C LYS A 295 -27.60 41.11 13.20
N THR A 296 -26.37 41.17 12.69
CA THR A 296 -26.09 40.97 11.27
C THR A 296 -26.39 39.53 10.86
N ASN A 297 -26.78 39.33 9.59
CA ASN A 297 -27.06 38.01 9.00
C ASN A 297 -26.07 37.66 7.87
N GLY A 298 -24.97 38.41 7.75
CA GLY A 298 -23.96 38.26 6.68
C GLY A 298 -24.38 38.76 5.29
N VAL A 299 -25.63 39.22 5.09
CA VAL A 299 -26.12 39.70 3.79
C VAL A 299 -25.71 41.14 3.54
N LYS A 300 -24.66 41.35 2.73
CA LYS A 300 -24.14 42.70 2.40
C LYS A 300 -24.93 43.42 1.31
N ASN A 301 -25.56 42.68 0.39
CA ASN A 301 -26.36 43.22 -0.71
C ASN A 301 -27.52 42.28 -1.09
N LYS A 302 -28.67 42.85 -1.49
CA LYS A 302 -29.87 42.10 -1.91
C LYS A 302 -30.83 43.01 -2.67
N LYS A 303 -31.39 42.53 -3.79
CA LYS A 303 -32.32 43.30 -4.65
C LYS A 303 -31.80 44.69 -5.06
N GLY A 304 -30.49 44.83 -5.29
CA GLY A 304 -29.86 46.10 -5.66
C GLY A 304 -29.54 47.04 -4.48
N TYR A 305 -29.96 46.70 -3.26
CA TYR A 305 -29.68 47.49 -2.05
C TYR A 305 -28.48 46.95 -1.28
N LYS A 306 -27.83 47.80 -0.49
CA LYS A 306 -26.67 47.47 0.34
C LYS A 306 -26.91 47.87 1.80
N VAL A 307 -26.34 47.10 2.72
CA VAL A 307 -26.28 47.53 4.14
C VAL A 307 -25.44 48.82 4.23
N GLY A 308 -25.89 49.74 5.08
CA GLY A 308 -25.37 51.11 5.21
C GLY A 308 -25.86 52.09 4.14
N GLN A 309 -26.65 51.64 3.16
CA GLN A 309 -27.21 52.56 2.16
C GLN A 309 -28.20 53.52 2.82
N VAL A 310 -27.93 54.82 2.67
CA VAL A 310 -28.79 55.92 3.10
C VAL A 310 -29.71 56.30 1.96
N ILE A 311 -31.02 56.32 2.21
CA ILE A 311 -32.04 56.66 1.23
C ILE A 311 -32.91 57.77 1.82
N SER A 312 -33.13 58.84 1.06
CA SER A 312 -34.13 59.85 1.40
C SER A 312 -35.53 59.32 1.09
N GLY A 313 -36.44 59.46 2.03
CA GLY A 313 -37.73 58.80 2.00
C GLY A 313 -38.86 59.65 2.55
N ARG A 314 -40.03 59.03 2.61
CA ARG A 314 -41.19 59.52 3.36
C ARG A 314 -41.81 58.38 4.13
N TYR A 315 -42.19 58.65 5.36
CA TYR A 315 -42.98 57.73 6.16
C TYR A 315 -44.44 58.17 6.21
N THR A 316 -45.31 57.18 6.27
CA THR A 316 -46.70 57.30 6.75
C THR A 316 -46.87 56.42 7.98
N HIS A 317 -48.05 56.43 8.59
CA HIS A 317 -48.35 55.59 9.74
C HIS A 317 -49.58 54.72 9.47
N TYR A 318 -49.52 53.47 9.93
CA TYR A 318 -50.65 52.54 9.92
C TYR A 318 -50.87 51.89 11.29
N CYS A 319 -52.08 51.41 11.53
CA CYS A 319 -52.47 50.72 12.74
C CYS A 319 -53.26 49.44 12.43
N ALA A 320 -53.41 48.57 13.42
CA ALA A 320 -54.06 47.26 13.27
C ALA A 320 -55.59 47.31 13.50
N CYS A 321 -56.22 48.49 13.50
CA CYS A 321 -57.66 48.60 13.75
C CYS A 321 -58.50 48.05 12.60
N GLY A 322 -59.72 47.60 12.91
CA GLY A 322 -60.68 47.11 11.89
C GLY A 322 -61.19 48.19 10.95
N THR A 323 -61.02 49.48 11.28
CA THR A 323 -61.41 50.60 10.41
C THR A 323 -60.41 50.82 9.27
N CYS A 324 -59.12 50.52 9.48
CA CYS A 324 -58.05 50.77 8.51
C CYS A 324 -57.53 49.51 7.81
N GLY A 325 -57.99 48.35 8.22
CA GLY A 325 -57.54 47.06 7.70
C GLY A 325 -58.48 45.95 8.12
N THR A 326 -58.04 44.71 7.99
CA THR A 326 -58.88 43.52 8.25
C THR A 326 -59.16 43.29 9.74
N GLY A 327 -58.58 44.07 10.65
CA GLY A 327 -58.67 43.88 12.10
C GLY A 327 -57.92 42.65 12.64
N THR A 328 -57.35 41.81 11.78
CA THR A 328 -56.66 40.57 12.16
C THR A 328 -55.25 40.80 12.73
N GLY A 329 -54.66 41.96 12.42
CA GLY A 329 -53.29 42.32 12.77
C GLY A 329 -52.22 41.44 12.12
N ARG A 330 -52.54 40.63 11.11
CA ARG A 330 -51.59 39.70 10.49
C ARG A 330 -50.85 40.38 9.33
N THR A 331 -49.55 40.58 9.51
CA THR A 331 -48.67 41.17 8.47
C THR A 331 -48.30 40.14 7.39
N ALA A 332 -47.80 40.61 6.24
CA ALA A 332 -47.37 39.72 5.15
C ALA A 332 -46.25 38.73 5.54
N SER A 333 -45.44 39.03 6.57
CA SER A 333 -44.44 38.08 7.12
C SER A 333 -45.06 36.99 8.02
N GLY A 334 -46.34 37.11 8.35
CA GLY A 334 -47.02 36.26 9.33
C GLY A 334 -46.92 36.76 10.78
N LYS A 335 -46.11 37.78 11.06
CA LYS A 335 -46.06 38.43 12.39
C LYS A 335 -47.39 39.11 12.71
N ARG A 336 -47.82 39.02 13.97
CA ARG A 336 -49.01 39.72 14.47
C ARG A 336 -48.60 41.09 15.02
N VAL A 337 -49.28 42.14 14.58
CA VAL A 337 -49.20 43.50 15.13
C VAL A 337 -50.55 43.86 15.76
N SER A 338 -50.55 44.61 16.84
CA SER A 338 -51.77 44.96 17.58
C SER A 338 -51.66 46.33 18.23
N ASN A 339 -52.79 47.00 18.42
CA ASN A 339 -52.79 48.24 19.19
C ASN A 339 -52.37 47.94 20.65
N GLY A 340 -51.61 48.84 21.26
CA GLY A 340 -51.00 48.67 22.58
C GLY A 340 -49.78 47.74 22.63
N MET A 341 -49.24 47.32 21.48
CA MET A 341 -48.05 46.47 21.42
C MET A 341 -46.82 47.18 22.03
N LYS A 342 -46.15 46.50 22.98
CA LYS A 342 -44.96 47.02 23.68
C LYS A 342 -43.72 47.19 22.78
N ASN A 343 -43.57 46.37 21.74
CA ASN A 343 -42.41 46.38 20.83
C ASN A 343 -42.85 46.62 19.37
N PRO A 344 -43.30 47.84 19.02
CA PRO A 344 -43.98 48.14 17.77
C PRO A 344 -43.03 48.46 16.60
N TYR A 345 -41.77 48.04 16.66
CA TYR A 345 -40.72 48.44 15.71
C TYR A 345 -40.82 47.72 14.36
N TYR A 346 -41.93 47.96 13.68
CA TYR A 346 -42.35 47.30 12.46
C TYR A 346 -42.73 48.32 11.40
N ILE A 347 -42.36 48.04 10.16
CA ILE A 347 -42.79 48.82 9.00
C ILE A 347 -43.40 47.93 7.92
N ALA A 348 -44.31 48.51 7.15
CA ALA A 348 -44.70 48.01 5.84
C ALA A 348 -43.81 48.65 4.76
N CYS A 349 -43.28 47.82 3.86
CA CYS A 349 -42.42 48.26 2.78
C CYS A 349 -42.42 47.22 1.65
N ASN A 350 -42.65 47.66 0.41
CA ASN A 350 -42.70 46.75 -0.73
C ASN A 350 -41.36 46.64 -1.49
N TRP A 351 -40.48 47.64 -1.38
CA TRP A 351 -39.23 47.70 -2.14
C TRP A 351 -38.05 46.96 -1.48
N LEU A 352 -38.05 46.77 -0.15
CA LEU A 352 -37.02 46.00 0.55
C LEU A 352 -37.39 44.50 0.71
N PRO A 353 -36.40 43.61 0.86
CA PRO A 353 -36.65 42.24 1.30
C PRO A 353 -37.38 42.19 2.66
N MET A 354 -38.27 41.21 2.84
CA MET A 354 -38.93 40.99 4.14
C MET A 354 -37.89 40.63 5.21
N GLY A 355 -38.03 41.15 6.42
CA GLY A 355 -37.09 40.96 7.54
C GLY A 355 -35.92 41.94 7.57
N SER A 356 -35.77 42.79 6.54
CA SER A 356 -34.77 43.84 6.54
C SER A 356 -34.99 44.80 7.70
N ILE A 357 -33.91 45.36 8.24
CA ILE A 357 -33.96 46.35 9.30
C ILE A 357 -33.49 47.68 8.71
N VAL A 358 -34.25 48.74 8.95
CA VAL A 358 -33.88 50.11 8.59
C VAL A 358 -33.84 50.97 9.84
N ASN A 359 -32.84 51.83 9.95
CA ASN A 359 -32.82 52.90 10.94
C ASN A 359 -33.51 54.13 10.34
N ILE A 360 -34.53 54.63 11.02
CA ILE A 360 -35.23 55.88 10.70
C ILE A 360 -35.06 56.77 11.92
N ASP A 361 -34.33 57.88 11.76
CA ASP A 361 -34.11 58.90 12.78
C ASP A 361 -33.71 58.33 14.15
N GLY A 362 -32.79 57.36 14.16
CA GLY A 362 -32.26 56.73 15.38
C GLY A 362 -32.99 55.46 15.82
N THR A 363 -34.19 55.18 15.29
CA THR A 363 -34.97 53.98 15.64
C THR A 363 -34.89 52.90 14.57
N ASN A 364 -34.61 51.66 14.98
CA ASN A 364 -34.57 50.51 14.07
C ASN A 364 -35.96 49.89 13.88
N TYR A 365 -36.42 49.78 12.65
CA TYR A 365 -37.68 49.11 12.28
C TYR A 365 -37.43 47.89 11.41
N THR A 366 -38.16 46.81 11.66
CA THR A 366 -38.12 45.60 10.84
C THR A 366 -39.22 45.63 9.78
N VAL A 367 -38.87 45.35 8.53
CA VAL A 367 -39.83 45.14 7.44
C VAL A 367 -40.57 43.82 7.69
N VAL A 368 -41.85 43.90 8.02
CA VAL A 368 -42.69 42.73 8.32
C VAL A 368 -43.95 42.67 7.47
N ASP A 369 -44.26 43.74 6.77
CA ASP A 369 -45.43 43.85 5.92
C ASP A 369 -45.11 44.47 4.55
N ARG A 370 -46.02 44.32 3.59
CA ARG A 370 -45.89 44.90 2.25
C ARG A 370 -46.74 46.15 2.05
N GLY A 371 -47.82 46.27 2.82
CA GLY A 371 -48.82 47.34 2.68
C GLY A 371 -49.41 47.38 1.26
N GLY A 372 -49.92 48.55 0.85
CA GLY A 372 -50.53 48.76 -0.46
C GLY A 372 -49.52 49.09 -1.59
N SER A 373 -50.01 49.13 -2.83
CA SER A 373 -49.21 49.44 -4.03
C SER A 373 -48.46 50.78 -3.93
N GLY A 374 -48.97 51.75 -3.16
CA GLY A 374 -48.34 53.04 -2.87
C GLY A 374 -47.00 52.99 -2.11
N LEU A 375 -46.60 51.83 -1.58
CA LEU A 375 -45.31 51.62 -0.90
C LEU A 375 -44.24 50.97 -1.80
N SER A 376 -44.47 50.92 -3.11
CA SER A 376 -43.53 50.32 -4.07
C SER A 376 -42.39 51.26 -4.48
N SER A 377 -42.55 52.57 -4.24
CA SER A 377 -41.49 53.55 -4.48
C SER A 377 -40.38 53.43 -3.44
N VAL A 378 -39.12 53.45 -3.91
CA VAL A 378 -37.94 53.42 -3.03
C VAL A 378 -37.99 54.58 -2.03
N GLY A 379 -37.74 54.28 -0.75
CA GLY A 379 -37.81 55.25 0.33
C GLY A 379 -39.21 55.50 0.91
N ARG A 380 -40.28 54.89 0.37
CA ARG A 380 -41.62 54.92 1.00
C ARG A 380 -41.76 53.78 2.00
N VAL A 381 -42.11 54.10 3.23
CA VAL A 381 -42.38 53.13 4.30
C VAL A 381 -43.61 53.55 5.08
N ASP A 382 -44.28 52.57 5.68
CA ASP A 382 -45.41 52.82 6.58
C ASP A 382 -45.03 52.31 7.96
N ILE A 383 -45.03 53.18 8.97
CA ILE A 383 -44.61 52.85 10.34
C ILE A 383 -45.81 52.32 11.12
N PHE A 384 -45.66 51.14 11.70
CA PHE A 384 -46.70 50.58 12.56
C PHE A 384 -46.81 51.40 13.85
N THR A 385 -48.03 51.83 14.14
CA THR A 385 -48.36 52.73 15.26
C THR A 385 -49.32 52.02 16.22
N PRO A 386 -48.82 51.52 17.37
CA PRO A 386 -49.61 50.72 18.29
C PRO A 386 -50.66 51.55 19.05
N GLU A 387 -50.54 52.87 19.11
CA GLU A 387 -51.50 53.75 19.80
C GLU A 387 -52.83 53.87 19.03
N GLY A 388 -52.89 53.30 17.82
CA GLY A 388 -54.13 53.13 17.06
C GLY A 388 -54.45 54.30 16.14
N HIS A 389 -55.66 54.24 15.56
CA HIS A 389 -56.07 55.07 14.42
C HIS A 389 -55.88 56.58 14.61
N ARG A 390 -56.27 57.10 15.78
CA ARG A 390 -56.11 58.52 16.10
C ARG A 390 -54.64 58.95 16.13
N ALA A 391 -53.75 58.08 16.59
CA ALA A 391 -52.32 58.37 16.64
C ALA A 391 -51.70 58.38 15.25
N CYS A 392 -52.13 57.49 14.34
CA CYS A 392 -51.67 57.52 12.95
C CYS A 392 -51.93 58.88 12.29
N TYR A 393 -53.12 59.45 12.46
CA TYR A 393 -53.42 60.79 11.94
C TYR A 393 -52.62 61.88 12.64
N LYS A 394 -52.42 61.77 13.95
CA LYS A 394 -51.62 62.73 14.72
C LYS A 394 -50.16 62.74 14.26
N TYR A 395 -49.56 61.58 14.05
CA TYR A 395 -48.18 61.45 13.58
C TYR A 395 -48.05 61.75 12.08
N GLY A 396 -49.12 61.54 11.32
CA GLY A 396 -49.27 62.04 9.96
C GLY A 396 -48.28 61.41 8.97
N THR A 397 -47.67 62.24 8.13
CA THR A 397 -46.66 61.82 7.15
C THR A 397 -45.48 62.77 7.25
N GLY A 398 -44.26 62.25 7.12
CA GLY A 398 -43.05 63.06 7.16
C GLY A 398 -42.04 62.65 6.10
N LYS A 399 -41.04 63.51 5.90
CA LYS A 399 -39.80 63.12 5.22
C LYS A 399 -38.91 62.44 6.24
N CYS A 400 -38.16 61.44 5.82
CA CYS A 400 -37.15 60.80 6.65
C CYS A 400 -35.90 60.45 5.85
N THR A 401 -34.85 60.13 6.59
CA THR A 401 -33.67 59.46 6.06
C THR A 401 -33.65 58.05 6.63
N LEU A 402 -33.59 57.04 5.77
CA LEU A 402 -33.53 55.64 6.18
C LEU A 402 -32.17 55.04 5.83
N THR A 403 -31.52 54.46 6.83
CA THR A 403 -30.28 53.71 6.66
C THR A 403 -30.59 52.22 6.73
N ILE A 404 -30.21 51.46 5.70
CA ILE A 404 -30.43 50.01 5.70
C ILE A 404 -29.44 49.35 6.65
N MET A 405 -29.91 48.80 7.76
CA MET A 405 -29.08 48.18 8.80
C MET A 405 -28.87 46.69 8.56
N ARG A 406 -29.85 46.02 7.94
CA ARG A 406 -29.79 44.60 7.59
C ARG A 406 -30.69 44.31 6.41
N LEU A 407 -30.29 43.39 5.54
CA LEU A 407 -31.09 42.99 4.39
C LEU A 407 -31.66 41.57 4.59
N GLY A 408 -32.98 41.49 4.74
CA GLY A 408 -33.68 40.24 5.00
C GLY A 408 -33.57 39.73 6.43
N TRP A 409 -34.17 38.55 6.65
CA TRP A 409 -34.08 37.77 7.89
C TRP A 409 -32.66 37.29 8.17
#